data_AF-A0A1N7J6W8-F1
#
_entry.id   AF-A0A1N7J6W8-F1
#
_cell.length_a   1.000
_cell.length_b   1.000
_cell.length_c   1.000
_cell.angle_alpha   90.00
_cell.angle_beta   90.00
_cell.angle_gamma   90.00
#
_symmetry.space_group_name_H-M   'P 1'
#
loop_
_entity.id
_entity.type
_entity.pdbx_description
1 polymer ?
#
loop_
_entity_poly.entity_id
_entity_poly.type
_entity_poly.pdbx_seq_one_letter_code
_entity_poly.pdbx_strand_id
1 'polypeptide(L)' 'MNTVETMRLQDTRKKNVLMFFVFSVSLLAAVTKSLFENNTEGLYIFGAEIFVFSLLFVSLQFLWKKYNLFLISPLR' A
#
# COMPACT_ATOMS: atom_id res chain seq x y z
N MET A 1 -1.52 7.96 26.79
CA MET A 1 -1.36 8.38 25.39
C MET A 1 -1.83 9.82 25.29
N ASN A 2 -0.98 10.70 24.78
CA ASN A 2 -1.30 12.12 24.62
C ASN A 2 -2.29 12.29 23.45
N THR A 3 -3.25 13.21 23.53
CA THR A 3 -4.30 13.44 22.50
C THR A 3 -3.68 13.68 21.10
N VAL A 4 -2.51 14.30 21.07
CA VAL A 4 -1.70 14.52 19.86
C VAL A 4 -1.21 13.20 19.23
N GLU A 5 -0.83 12.21 20.04
CA GLU A 5 -0.38 10.89 19.55
C GLU A 5 -1.54 10.10 18.93
N THR A 6 -2.74 10.19 19.52
CA THR A 6 -3.93 9.55 18.95
C THR A 6 -4.34 10.15 17.61
N MET A 7 -4.23 11.47 17.45
CA MET A 7 -4.49 12.13 16.15
C MET A 7 -3.47 11.70 15.09
N ARG A 8 -2.17 11.66 15.44
CA ARG A 8 -1.12 11.19 14.53
C ARG A 8 -1.36 9.75 14.04
N LEU A 9 -1.74 8.84 14.93
CA LEU A 9 -2.02 7.45 14.55
C LEU A 9 -3.20 7.33 13.58
N GLN A 10 -4.25 8.13 13.77
CA GLN A 10 -5.40 8.15 12.86
C GLN A 10 -5.02 8.67 11.47
N ASP A 11 -4.20 9.72 11.40
CA ASP A 11 -3.73 10.27 10.13
C ASP A 11 -2.81 9.29 9.40
N THR A 12 -1.88 8.64 10.10
CA THR A 12 -1.00 7.65 9.49
C THR A 12 -1.79 6.45 8.96
N ARG A 13 -2.82 5.99 9.68
CA ARG A 13 -3.71 4.92 9.20
C ARG A 13 -4.41 5.33 7.89
N LYS A 14 -4.97 6.55 7.84
CA LYS A 14 -5.63 7.07 6.63
C LYS A 14 -4.65 7.18 5.46
N LYS A 15 -3.43 7.69 5.71
CA LYS A 15 -2.38 7.80 4.68
C LYS A 15 -1.95 6.45 4.13
N ASN A 16 -1.79 5.44 4.99
CA ASN A 16 -1.42 4.09 4.53
C ASN A 16 -2.52 3.47 3.66
N VAL A 17 -3.80 3.67 4.03
CA VAL A 17 -4.93 3.23 3.19
C VAL A 17 -4.94 3.96 1.84
N LEU A 18 -4.70 5.27 1.86
CA LEU A 18 -4.66 6.07 0.63
C LEU A 18 -3.52 5.62 -0.29
N MET A 19 -2.33 5.37 0.28
CA MET A 19 -1.16 4.90 -0.45
C MET A 19 -1.41 3.52 -1.07
N PHE A 20 -2.06 2.61 -0.31
CA PHE A 20 -2.46 1.31 -0.84
C PHE A 20 -3.42 1.43 -2.02
N PHE A 21 -4.40 2.33 -1.92
CA PHE A 21 -5.37 2.55 -2.98
C PHE A 21 -4.72 3.11 -4.26
N VAL A 22 -3.89 4.14 -4.13
CA VAL A 22 -3.18 4.76 -5.27
C VAL A 22 -2.26 3.74 -5.96
N PHE A 23 -1.53 2.93 -5.19
CA PHE A 23 -0.66 1.91 -5.74
C PHE A 23 -1.45 0.78 -6.43
N SER A 24 -2.58 0.36 -5.85
CA SER A 24 -3.47 -0.64 -6.44
C SER A 24 -4.04 -0.17 -7.78
N VAL A 25 -4.45 1.10 -7.89
CA VAL A 25 -4.91 1.69 -9.15
C VAL A 25 -3.80 1.68 -10.21
N SER A 26 -2.57 1.98 -9.80
CA SER A 26 -1.41 1.97 -10.70
C SER A 26 -1.09 0.56 -11.21
N LEU A 27 -1.12 -0.43 -10.33
CA LEU A 27 -0.93 -1.84 -10.70
C LEU A 27 -2.04 -2.36 -11.61
N LEU A 28 -3.30 -2.00 -11.34
CA LEU A 28 -4.43 -2.35 -12.22
C LEU A 28 -4.26 -1.75 -13.62
N ALA A 29 -3.78 -0.51 -13.71
CA ALA A 29 -3.47 0.12 -15.00
C ALA A 29 -2.35 -0.64 -15.75
N ALA A 30 -1.30 -1.08 -15.03
CA ALA A 30 -0.20 -1.85 -15.61
C ALA A 30 -0.64 -3.25 -16.09
N VAL A 31 -1.49 -3.94 -15.32
CA VAL A 31 -2.12 -5.20 -15.73
C VAL A 31 -2.98 -5.01 -16.97
N THR A 32 -3.81 -3.97 -16.97
CA THR A 32 -4.67 -3.63 -18.11
C THR A 32 -3.85 -3.36 -19.36
N LYS A 33 -2.77 -2.57 -19.25
CA LYS A 33 -1.85 -2.32 -20.35
C LYS A 33 -1.20 -3.60 -20.86
N SER A 34 -0.71 -4.46 -19.96
CA SER A 34 -0.07 -5.72 -20.31
C SER A 34 -1.02 -6.70 -21.01
N LEU A 35 -2.31 -6.68 -20.65
CA LEU A 35 -3.37 -7.41 -21.36
C LEU A 35 -3.53 -6.92 -22.80
N PHE A 36 -3.59 -5.60 -23.01
CA PHE A 36 -3.70 -5.02 -24.36
C PHE A 36 -2.48 -5.30 -25.22
N GLU A 37 -1.28 -5.33 -24.63
CA GLU A 37 -0.02 -5.61 -25.32
C GLU A 37 0.24 -7.12 -25.51
N ASN A 38 -0.65 -8.01 -25.04
CA ASN A 38 -0.47 -9.47 -24.97
C ASN A 38 0.86 -9.89 -24.31
N ASN A 39 1.39 -9.04 -23.41
CA ASN A 39 2.61 -9.30 -22.68
C ASN A 39 2.32 -10.20 -21.48
N THR A 40 2.41 -11.50 -21.70
CA THR A 40 2.16 -12.53 -20.68
C THR A 40 3.13 -12.43 -19.51
N GLU A 41 4.40 -12.09 -19.76
CA GLU A 41 5.40 -11.88 -18.70
C GLU A 41 5.01 -10.71 -17.79
N GLY A 42 4.62 -9.58 -18.37
CA GLY A 42 4.14 -8.40 -17.63
C GLY A 42 2.92 -8.73 -16.78
N LEU A 43 1.98 -9.51 -17.32
CA LEU A 43 0.80 -9.97 -16.60
C LEU A 43 1.13 -10.79 -15.34
N TYR A 44 2.05 -11.74 -15.45
CA TYR A 44 2.48 -12.55 -14.31
C TYR A 44 3.19 -11.71 -13.25
N ILE A 45 4.07 -10.79 -13.67
CA ILE A 45 4.81 -9.92 -12.76
C ILE A 45 3.86 -8.99 -12.00
N PHE A 46 3.04 -8.21 -12.72
CA PHE A 46 2.12 -7.26 -12.07
C PHE A 46 1.02 -7.97 -11.27
N GLY A 47 0.58 -9.15 -11.72
CA GLY A 47 -0.34 -9.99 -10.94
C GLY A 47 0.28 -10.48 -9.63
N ALA A 48 1.53 -10.95 -9.66
CA ALA A 48 2.26 -11.34 -8.46
C ALA A 48 2.50 -10.14 -7.52
N GLU A 49 2.85 -8.97 -8.06
CA GLU A 49 3.01 -7.75 -7.27
C GLU A 49 1.72 -7.32 -6.57
N ILE A 50 0.56 -7.39 -7.23
CA ILE A 50 -0.74 -7.11 -6.58
C ILE A 50 -0.94 -8.06 -5.39
N PHE A 51 -0.63 -9.34 -5.57
CA PHE A 51 -0.81 -10.34 -4.51
C PHE A 51 0.14 -10.08 -3.33
N VAL A 52 1.43 -9.89 -3.59
CA VAL A 52 2.45 -9.62 -2.56
C VAL A 52 2.16 -8.30 -1.85
N PHE A 53 1.78 -7.25 -2.58
CA PHE A 53 1.48 -5.94 -2.01
C PHE A 53 0.22 -5.95 -1.14
N SER A 54 -0.82 -6.68 -1.56
CA SER A 54 -2.02 -6.92 -0.75
C SER A 54 -1.68 -7.69 0.53
N LEU A 55 -0.85 -8.73 0.41
CA LEU A 55 -0.43 -9.56 1.54
C LEU A 55 0.43 -8.77 2.54
N LEU A 56 1.35 -7.93 2.04
CA LEU A 56 2.12 -6.99 2.85
C LEU A 56 1.20 -5.99 3.53
N PHE A 57 0.26 -5.38 2.81
CA PHE A 57 -0.66 -4.40 3.38
C PHE A 57 -1.52 -5.02 4.49
N VAL A 58 -2.11 -6.19 4.27
CA VAL A 58 -2.87 -6.91 5.30
C VAL A 58 -1.96 -7.27 6.48
N SER A 59 -0.76 -7.78 6.25
CA SER A 59 0.16 -8.16 7.33
C SER A 59 0.60 -6.94 8.17
N LEU A 60 0.96 -5.83 7.53
CA LEU A 60 1.35 -4.60 8.21
C LEU A 60 0.19 -3.95 8.97
N GLN A 61 -1.01 -3.92 8.36
CA GLN A 61 -2.18 -3.25 8.93
C GLN A 61 -2.88 -4.09 10.01
N PHE A 62 -2.96 -5.41 9.85
CA PHE A 62 -3.64 -6.32 10.78
C PHE A 62 -2.72 -7.00 11.80
N LEU A 63 -1.60 -7.61 11.38
CA LEU A 63 -0.73 -8.34 12.32
C LEU A 63 0.07 -7.39 13.20
N TRP A 64 0.63 -6.33 12.61
CA TRP A 64 1.57 -5.52 13.37
C TRP A 64 0.92 -4.44 14.23
N LYS A 65 -0.29 -3.97 13.91
CA LYS A 65 -0.93 -2.75 14.48
C LYS A 65 0.04 -1.55 14.61
N LYS A 66 1.22 -1.61 13.97
CA LYS A 66 2.27 -0.62 13.95
C LYS A 66 2.02 0.25 12.73
N TYR A 67 1.04 1.12 12.86
CA TYR A 67 0.84 2.24 11.93
C TYR A 67 2.12 3.11 11.83
N ASN A 68 3.01 3.05 12.82
CA ASN A 68 4.25 3.81 12.90
C ASN A 68 5.41 3.36 11.99
N LEU A 69 5.32 2.26 11.25
CA LEU A 69 6.42 1.85 10.36
C LEU A 69 6.56 2.77 9.13
N PHE A 70 5.48 3.45 8.75
CA PHE A 70 5.48 4.52 7.75
C PHE A 70 5.37 5.92 8.39
N LEU A 71 6.06 6.13 9.53
CA LEU A 71 6.38 7.50 9.95
C LEU A 71 7.41 8.04 8.96
N ILE A 72 6.94 8.71 7.90
CA ILE A 72 7.71 9.80 7.30
C ILE A 72 7.94 10.75 8.46
N SER A 73 9.11 10.69 9.09
CA SER A 73 9.53 11.67 10.07
C SER A 73 9.55 13.03 9.38
N PRO A 74 8.63 13.96 9.67
CA PRO A 74 8.93 15.33 9.37
C PRO A 74 9.84 15.81 10.50
N LEU A 75 11.10 16.04 10.14
CA LEU A 75 12.03 17.01 10.73
C LEU A 75 12.11 17.07 12.27
N ARG A 76 13.32 16.76 12.74
CA ARG A 76 13.94 17.46 13.86
C ARG A 76 13.94 18.97 13.61
#